data_AF-A0A0F9FCR2-F1
#
_entry.id   AF-A0A0F9FCR2-F1
#
_cell.length_a   1.000
_cell.length_b   1.000
_cell.length_c   1.000
_cell.angle_alpha   90.00
_cell.angle_beta   90.00
_cell.angle_gamma   90.00
#
_symmetry.space_group_name_H-M   'P 1'
#
loop_
_entity.id
_entity.type
_entity.pdbx_description
1 polymer ?
#
loop_
_entity_poly.entity_id
_entity_poly.type
_entity_poly.pdbx_seq_one_letter_code
_entity_poly.pdbx_strand_id
1 'polypeptide(L)'
;MFRQFAALRERFPKLTLEVADPGYLAWDTGKILDGVWLRGSLSHDRRIGRMRRALCLFYPQDSFAETFGLVIAEANAVGTPFLVQRGLGANDEVVCG
;
A
#
# COMPACT_ATOMS: atom_id res chain seq x y z
N MET A 1 -2.40 -7.49 -7.46
CA MET A 1 -2.20 -7.38 -5.99
C MET A 1 -2.88 -8.51 -5.22
N PHE A 2 -4.21 -8.67 -5.28
CA PHE A 2 -4.93 -9.65 -4.44
C PHE A 2 -4.56 -11.12 -4.70
N ARG A 3 -4.28 -11.49 -5.95
CA ARG A 3 -3.77 -12.84 -6.28
C ARG A 3 -2.41 -13.12 -5.63
N GLN A 4 -1.49 -12.16 -5.67
CA GLN A 4 -0.18 -12.28 -5.04
C GLN A 4 -0.31 -12.37 -3.50
N PHE A 5 -1.23 -11.60 -2.90
CA PHE A 5 -1.52 -11.71 -1.48
C PHE A 5 -2.12 -13.07 -1.09
N ALA A 6 -3.02 -13.63 -1.89
CA ALA A 6 -3.56 -14.97 -1.68
C ALA A 6 -2.46 -16.03 -1.65
N ALA A 7 -1.52 -15.99 -2.60
CA ALA A 7 -0.35 -16.87 -2.61
C ALA A 7 0.54 -16.69 -1.37
N LEU A 8 0.74 -15.46 -0.90
CA LEU A 8 1.48 -15.21 0.35
C LEU A 8 0.77 -15.80 1.57
N ARG A 9 -0.56 -15.79 1.61
CA ARG A 9 -1.34 -16.37 2.72
C ARG A 9 -1.26 -17.89 2.79
N GLU A 10 -0.99 -18.59 1.69
CA GLU A 10 -0.71 -20.03 1.73
C GLU A 10 0.52 -20.33 2.60
N ARG A 11 1.51 -19.44 2.59
CA ARG A 11 2.74 -19.55 3.39
C ARG A 11 2.65 -18.85 4.75
N PHE A 12 1.88 -17.76 4.83
CA PHE A 12 1.66 -16.97 6.05
C PHE A 12 0.15 -16.78 6.32
N PRO A 13 -0.55 -17.79 6.87
CA PRO A 13 -2.01 -17.78 6.97
C PRO A 13 -2.61 -16.65 7.81
N LYS A 14 -1.83 -16.08 8.73
CA LYS A 14 -2.23 -14.97 9.59
C LYS A 14 -1.96 -13.58 8.99
N LEU A 15 -1.35 -13.51 7.81
CA LEU A 15 -1.01 -12.24 7.17
C LEU A 15 -2.29 -11.49 6.78
N THR A 16 -2.35 -10.19 7.09
CA THR A 16 -3.45 -9.31 6.68
C THR A 16 -2.95 -8.30 5.65
N LEU A 17 -3.86 -7.87 4.77
CA LEU A 17 -3.63 -6.79 3.81
C LEU A 17 -4.63 -5.68 4.10
N GLU A 18 -4.16 -4.55 4.60
CA GLU A 18 -4.99 -3.35 4.71
C GLU A 18 -4.88 -2.52 3.43
N VAL A 19 -6.02 -2.15 2.86
CA VAL A 19 -6.09 -1.32 1.65
C VAL A 19 -6.76 0.00 2.02
N ALA A 20 -6.00 1.09 1.96
CA ALA A 20 -6.54 2.45 2.07
C ALA A 20 -6.55 3.10 0.69
N ASP A 21 -7.56 3.93 0.44
CA ASP A 21 -7.73 4.62 -0.84
C ASP A 21 -8.12 6.09 -0.62
N PRO A 22 -8.09 6.94 -1.65
CA PRO A 22 -8.37 8.36 -1.50
C PRO A 22 -9.82 8.70 -1.12
N GLY A 23 -10.76 7.75 -1.19
CA GLY A 23 -12.17 7.91 -0.85
C GLY A 23 -13.07 8.43 -1.97
N TYR A 24 -12.50 8.91 -3.07
CA TYR A 24 -13.24 9.41 -4.24
C TYR A 24 -13.24 8.43 -5.43
N LEU A 25 -12.59 7.27 -5.28
CA LEU A 25 -12.53 6.24 -6.32
C LEU A 25 -13.45 5.08 -5.92
N ALA A 26 -14.51 4.89 -6.71
CA ALA A 26 -15.39 3.73 -6.57
C ALA A 26 -14.75 2.53 -7.27
N TRP A 27 -13.84 1.84 -6.57
CA TRP A 27 -13.18 0.65 -7.08
C TRP A 27 -14.17 -0.53 -7.09
N ASP A 28 -14.39 -1.15 -8.25
CA ASP A 28 -15.00 -2.49 -8.28
C ASP A 28 -13.94 -3.53 -7.87
N THR A 29 -13.92 -3.85 -6.57
CA THR A 29 -12.98 -4.82 -6.01
C THR A 29 -13.44 -6.27 -6.16
N GLY A 30 -14.66 -6.51 -6.68
CA GLY A 30 -15.30 -7.82 -6.66
C GLY A 30 -15.38 -8.41 -5.25
N LYS A 31 -15.28 -9.75 -5.13
CA LYS A 31 -15.28 -10.44 -3.84
C LYS A 31 -13.98 -10.15 -3.07
N ILE A 32 -14.14 -9.57 -1.88
CA ILE A 32 -13.04 -9.35 -0.94
C ILE A 32 -12.50 -10.71 -0.47
N LEU A 33 -11.19 -10.91 -0.59
CA LEU A 33 -10.51 -12.13 -0.16
C LEU A 33 -10.31 -12.15 1.36
N ASP A 34 -10.22 -13.36 1.93
CA ASP A 34 -9.92 -13.51 3.36
C ASP A 34 -8.59 -12.83 3.74
N GLY A 35 -8.63 -12.08 4.85
CA GLY A 35 -7.48 -11.31 5.33
C GLY A 35 -7.25 -9.99 4.62
N VAL A 36 -8.07 -9.61 3.63
CA VAL A 36 -8.05 -8.28 3.03
C VAL A 36 -9.04 -7.37 3.76
N TRP A 37 -8.56 -6.22 4.23
CA TRP A 37 -9.34 -5.23 4.96
C TRP A 37 -9.36 -3.92 4.17
N LEU A 38 -10.48 -3.63 3.51
CA LEU A 38 -10.70 -2.34 2.86
C LEU A 38 -10.99 -1.28 3.94
N ARG A 39 -10.07 -0.32 4.09
CA ARG A 39 -10.14 0.75 5.08
C ARG A 39 -10.79 2.02 4.55
N GLY A 40 -10.93 2.16 3.24
CA GLY A 40 -11.42 3.38 2.62
C GLY A 40 -10.43 4.53 2.80
N SER A 41 -10.97 5.75 2.83
CA SER A 41 -10.22 6.96 3.17
C SER A 41 -9.82 6.97 4.64
N LEU A 42 -8.56 7.29 4.90
CA LEU A 42 -8.00 7.45 6.25
C LEU A 42 -7.52 8.89 6.41
N SER A 43 -7.76 9.46 7.60
CA SER A 43 -7.07 10.67 8.02
C SER A 43 -5.56 10.44 8.10
N HIS A 44 -4.78 11.50 7.95
CA HIS A 44 -3.32 11.41 7.88
C HIS A 44 -2.71 10.73 9.13
N ASP A 45 -3.16 11.11 10.33
CA ASP A 45 -2.71 10.50 11.60
C ASP A 45 -2.99 9.00 11.66
N ARG A 46 -4.15 8.56 11.17
CA ARG A 46 -4.53 7.15 11.09
C ARG A 46 -3.67 6.40 10.09
N ARG A 47 -3.39 6.99 8.92
CA ARG A 47 -2.49 6.42 7.90
C ARG A 47 -1.09 6.21 8.46
N ILE A 48 -0.50 7.24 9.06
CA ILE A 48 0.82 7.18 9.69
C ILE A 48 0.87 6.12 10.80
N GLY A 49 -0.17 6.07 11.65
CA GLY A 49 -0.28 5.05 12.69
C GLY A 49 -0.37 3.61 12.16
N ARG A 50 -0.94 3.42 10.96
CA ARG A 50 -0.97 2.12 10.28
C ARG A 50 0.38 1.78 9.66
N MET A 51 1.01 2.72 8.96
CA MET A 51 2.35 2.52 8.37
C MET A 51 3.35 2.03 9.42
N ARG A 52 3.45 2.71 10.57
CA ARG A 52 4.34 2.34 11.69
C ARG A 52 4.19 0.91 12.19
N ARG A 53 3.03 0.29 11.99
CA ARG A 53 2.71 -1.08 12.44
C ARG A 53 2.71 -2.09 11.29
N ALA A 54 2.79 -1.62 10.06
CA ALA A 54 2.81 -2.47 8.89
C ALA A 54 4.19 -3.10 8.69
N LEU A 55 4.22 -4.34 8.23
CA LEU A 55 5.46 -5.02 7.87
C LEU A 55 6.09 -4.41 6.61
N CYS A 56 5.25 -3.97 5.67
CA CYS A 56 5.67 -3.36 4.42
C CYS A 56 4.49 -2.60 3.80
N LEU A 57 4.76 -1.44 3.22
CA LEU A 57 3.86 -0.77 2.29
C LEU A 57 4.03 -1.40 0.90
N PHE A 58 2.93 -1.72 0.24
CA PHE A 58 2.93 -2.09 -1.17
C PHE A 58 2.28 -0.98 -1.96
N TYR A 59 2.99 -0.48 -2.98
CA TYR A 59 2.49 0.55 -3.88
C TYR A 59 2.43 -0.01 -5.31
N PRO A 60 1.45 -0.89 -5.62
CA PRO A 60 1.41 -1.65 -6.86
C PRO A 60 0.73 -0.86 -7.99
N GLN A 61 1.00 0.45 -8.09
CA GLN A 61 0.51 1.23 -9.21
C GLN A 61 1.20 0.76 -10.48
N ASP A 62 0.43 0.52 -11.53
CA ASP A 62 0.92 0.15 -12.87
C ASP A 62 0.61 1.23 -13.93
N SER A 63 -0.34 2.12 -13.63
CA SER A 63 -0.96 3.03 -14.59
C SER A 63 -1.18 4.46 -14.05
N PHE A 64 -1.34 4.61 -12.73
CA PHE A 64 -1.44 5.93 -12.09
C PHE A 64 -0.07 6.31 -11.51
N ALA A 65 0.58 7.34 -12.06
CA ALA A 65 1.85 7.83 -11.54
C ALA A 65 1.58 8.78 -10.36
N GLU A 66 1.89 8.36 -9.13
CA GLU A 66 1.96 9.31 -8.02
C GLU A 66 3.02 10.38 -8.32
N THR A 67 2.59 11.63 -8.36
CA THR A 67 3.38 12.75 -8.89
C THR A 67 4.48 13.21 -7.92
N PHE A 68 4.28 13.03 -6.61
CA PHE A 68 5.19 13.55 -5.58
C PHE A 68 5.77 12.46 -4.66
N GLY A 69 5.27 11.22 -4.72
CA GLY A 69 5.75 10.13 -3.87
C GLY A 69 5.58 10.36 -2.36
N LEU A 70 4.60 11.18 -1.95
CA LEU A 70 4.42 11.57 -0.55
C LEU A 70 4.10 10.37 0.34
N VAL A 71 3.32 9.41 -0.15
CA VAL A 71 2.99 8.20 0.61
C VAL A 71 4.24 7.35 0.88
N ILE A 72 5.16 7.30 -0.09
CA ILE A 72 6.43 6.58 0.02
C ILE A 72 7.37 7.31 0.98
N ALA A 73 7.47 8.63 0.86
CA ALA A 73 8.28 9.45 1.77
C ALA A 73 7.80 9.36 3.22
N GLU A 74 6.48 9.35 3.45
CA GLU A 74 5.87 9.13 4.76
C GLU A 74 6.23 7.74 5.33
N ALA A 75 6.18 6.69 4.50
CA ALA A 75 6.57 5.35 4.91
C ALA A 75 8.05 5.29 5.32
N ASN A 76 8.94 5.91 4.53
CA ASN A 76 10.35 6.05 4.86
C ASN A 76 10.56 6.77 6.20
N ALA A 77 9.89 7.91 6.38
CA ALA A 77 10.00 8.74 7.59
C ALA A 77 9.58 8.03 8.88
N VAL A 78 8.76 6.98 8.79
CA VAL A 78 8.32 6.19 9.95
C VAL A 78 8.97 4.80 10.02
N GLY A 79 9.97 4.54 9.19
CA GLY A 79 10.74 3.29 9.18
C GLY A 79 9.98 2.09 8.63
N THR A 80 8.91 2.31 7.83
CA THR A 80 8.15 1.24 7.19
C THR A 80 8.79 0.89 5.85
N PRO A 81 9.26 -0.36 5.65
CA PRO A 81 9.74 -0.81 4.35
C PRO A 81 8.66 -0.66 3.28
N PHE A 82 9.05 -0.43 2.03
CA PHE A 82 8.09 -0.32 0.93
C PHE A 82 8.57 -1.05 -0.32
N LEU A 83 7.61 -1.54 -1.10
CA LEU A 83 7.82 -2.13 -2.42
C LEU A 83 7.05 -1.28 -3.44
N VAL A 84 7.80 -0.69 -4.36
CA VAL A 84 7.32 0.23 -5.40
C VAL A 84 7.75 -0.25 -6.78
N GLN A 85 7.01 0.13 -7.82
CA GLN A 85 7.40 -0.15 -9.20
C GLN A 85 8.51 0.84 -9.62
N ARG A 86 9.63 0.30 -10.10
CA ARG A 86 10.73 1.10 -10.67
C ARG A 86 10.26 1.83 -11.93
N GLY A 87 10.72 3.07 -12.12
CA GLY A 87 10.46 3.88 -13.32
C GLY A 87 9.02 4.36 -13.46
N LEU A 88 8.26 4.43 -12.36
CA LEU A 88 6.88 4.95 -12.35
C LEU A 88 6.78 6.18 -11.44
N GLY A 89 6.30 7.30 -11.98
CA GLY A 89 6.11 8.54 -11.21
C GLY A 89 7.40 9.00 -10.55
N ALA A 90 7.30 9.52 -9.33
CA ALA A 90 8.44 9.96 -8.51
C ALA A 90 9.08 8.83 -7.67
N ASN A 91 8.79 7.55 -7.97
CA ASN A 91 9.21 6.44 -7.13
C ASN A 91 10.75 6.36 -7.03
N ASP A 92 11.44 6.44 -8.16
CA ASP A 92 12.90 6.25 -8.19
C ASP A 92 13.62 7.38 -7.44
N GLU A 93 13.09 8.60 -7.47
CA GLU A 93 13.61 9.76 -6.76
C GLU A 93 13.45 9.64 -5.24
N VAL A 94 12.35 9.04 -4.77
CA VAL A 94 12.03 8.93 -3.34
C VAL A 94 12.65 7.67 -2.71
N VAL A 95 12.96 6.64 -3.51
CA VAL A 95 13.65 5.42 -3.05
C VAL A 95 15.16 5.64 -2.87
N CYS A 96 15.75 6.60 -3.57
CA CYS A 96 17.19 6.89 -3.50
C CYS A 96 17.55 7.66 -2.21
N GLY A 97 17.65 6.92 -1.10
CA GLY A 97 18.30 7.32 0.15
C GLY A 97 19.40 6.36 0.53
#